data_AF-A0A402WP26-F1
#
_entry.id   AF-A0A402WP26-F1
#
_cell.length_a   1.000
_cell.length_b   1.000
_cell.length_c   1.000
_cell.angle_alpha   90.00
_cell.angle_beta   90.00
_cell.angle_gamma   90.00
#
_symmetry.space_group_name_H-M   'P 1'
#
loop_
_entity.id
_entity.type
_entity.pdbx_description
1 polymer ?
#
loop_
_entity_poly.entity_id
_entity_poly.type
_entity_poly.pdbx_seq_one_letter_code
_entity_poly.pdbx_strand_id
1 'polypeptide(L)'
;MHREEFYRYLVFSVLFLLLFFLQMSRALAAPEAGMHLRFHMILSDGKQYTLALTVENAGKVRMTRGYVVVTPVDTRCRVMPSQMLSLPALAAGEKQTVRFPLNVTLHHYRLQMQAFDEEGFDIPFADDNAGVLSERLQAQRDWCRTVRAPV
;
A
#
# COMPACT_ATOMS: atom_id res chain seq x y z
N MET A 1 20.10 -57.33 -8.93
CA MET A 1 18.80 -56.77 -8.49
C MET A 1 18.90 -55.37 -7.87
N HIS A 2 20.08 -54.84 -7.50
CA HIS A 2 20.21 -53.53 -6.83
C HIS A 2 20.30 -52.29 -7.73
N ARG A 3 20.65 -52.44 -9.02
CA ARG A 3 20.91 -51.28 -9.90
C ARG A 3 19.62 -50.60 -10.38
N GLU A 4 18.61 -51.38 -10.74
CA GLU A 4 17.29 -50.90 -11.18
C GLU A 4 16.55 -50.13 -10.08
N GLU A 5 16.56 -50.67 -8.85
CA GLU A 5 16.00 -50.03 -7.65
C GLU A 5 16.66 -48.67 -7.40
N PHE A 6 17.99 -48.61 -7.45
CA PHE A 6 18.74 -47.37 -7.28
C PHE A 6 18.37 -46.30 -8.33
N TYR A 7 18.24 -46.68 -9.61
CA TYR A 7 17.80 -45.74 -10.65
C TYR A 7 16.36 -45.26 -10.43
N ARG A 8 15.45 -46.13 -9.97
CA ARG A 8 14.08 -45.70 -9.63
C ARG A 8 14.10 -44.68 -8.49
N TYR A 9 14.83 -44.93 -7.41
CA TYR A 9 14.95 -43.97 -6.30
C TYR A 9 15.58 -42.65 -6.74
N LEU A 10 16.62 -42.69 -7.59
CA LEU A 10 17.26 -41.50 -8.13
C LEU A 10 16.28 -40.67 -8.96
N VAL A 11 15.53 -41.32 -9.87
CA VAL A 11 14.53 -40.66 -10.71
C VAL A 11 13.41 -40.04 -9.88
N PHE A 12 12.87 -40.77 -8.90
CA PHE A 12 11.83 -40.23 -8.01
C PHE A 12 12.33 -39.07 -7.16
N SER A 13 13.55 -39.14 -6.65
CA SER A 13 14.16 -38.07 -5.85
C SER A 13 14.39 -36.81 -6.67
N VAL A 14 14.87 -36.96 -7.91
CA VAL A 14 15.05 -35.83 -8.84
C VAL A 14 13.71 -35.23 -9.24
N LEU A 15 12.70 -36.04 -9.54
CA LEU A 15 11.35 -35.57 -9.87
C LEU A 15 10.70 -34.82 -8.70
N PHE A 16 10.86 -35.34 -7.48
CA PHE A 16 10.36 -34.69 -6.26
C PHE A 16 11.03 -33.34 -6.02
N LEU A 17 12.36 -33.27 -6.17
CA LEU A 17 13.11 -32.00 -6.07
C LEU A 17 12.63 -30.99 -7.13
N LEU A 18 12.46 -31.40 -8.39
CA LEU A 18 11.97 -30.52 -9.45
C LEU A 18 10.58 -29.97 -9.15
N LEU A 19 9.66 -30.81 -8.67
CA LEU A 19 8.31 -30.39 -8.27
C LEU A 19 8.34 -29.44 -7.07
N PHE A 20 9.21 -29.70 -6.09
CA PHE A 20 9.40 -28.84 -4.92
C PHE A 20 9.94 -27.46 -5.33
N PHE A 21 10.96 -27.39 -6.18
CA PHE A 21 11.49 -26.13 -6.70
C PHE A 21 10.47 -25.36 -7.57
N LEU A 22 9.64 -26.06 -8.35
CA LEU A 22 8.58 -25.46 -9.16
C LEU A 22 7.45 -24.86 -8.29
N GLN A 23 7.16 -25.46 -7.13
CA GLN A 23 6.20 -24.93 -6.16
C GLN A 23 6.76 -23.72 -5.40
N MET A 24 8.06 -23.75 -5.04
CA MET A 24 8.73 -22.66 -4.35
C MET A 24 8.90 -21.40 -5.21
N SER A 25 9.11 -21.54 -6.52
CA SER A 25 9.25 -20.39 -7.43
C SER A 25 7.96 -19.57 -7.54
N ARG A 26 6.78 -20.22 -7.46
CA ARG A 26 5.49 -19.52 -7.41
C ARG A 26 5.27 -18.78 -6.10
N ALA A 27 5.78 -19.30 -4.98
CA ALA A 27 5.67 -18.66 -3.67
C ALA A 27 6.55 -17.41 -3.52
N LEU A 28 7.64 -17.30 -4.28
CA LEU A 28 8.56 -16.16 -4.26
C LEU A 28 8.14 -15.01 -5.19
N ALA A 29 7.18 -15.24 -6.09
CA ALA A 29 6.61 -14.19 -6.92
C ALA A 29 5.53 -13.42 -6.13
N ALA A 30 5.96 -12.61 -5.17
CA ALA A 30 5.08 -11.55 -4.67
C ALA A 30 4.73 -10.65 -5.86
N PRO A 31 3.44 -10.34 -6.10
CA PRO A 31 3.07 -9.49 -7.21
C PRO A 31 3.74 -8.12 -7.00
N GLU A 32 4.55 -7.71 -7.97
CA GLU A 32 5.16 -6.39 -8.00
C GLU A 32 4.05 -5.35 -7.90
N ALA A 33 4.21 -4.34 -7.04
CA ALA A 33 3.19 -3.32 -6.85
C ALA A 33 2.93 -2.61 -8.19
N GLY A 34 1.70 -2.71 -8.69
CA GLY A 34 1.32 -2.01 -9.91
C GLY A 34 1.08 -0.53 -9.66
N MET A 35 0.64 -0.17 -8.44
CA MET A 35 0.37 1.19 -8.03
C MET A 35 1.31 1.63 -6.93
N HIS A 36 1.87 2.82 -7.07
CA HIS A 36 2.74 3.45 -6.08
C HIS A 36 2.17 4.80 -5.64
N LEU A 37 2.11 5.02 -4.34
CA LEU A 37 2.03 6.36 -3.77
C LEU A 37 3.44 6.86 -3.53
N ARG A 38 3.94 7.62 -4.50
CA ARG A 38 5.30 8.18 -4.48
C ARG A 38 5.45 9.22 -3.39
N PHE A 39 4.38 9.99 -3.14
CA PHE A 39 4.45 11.12 -2.23
C PHE A 39 3.08 11.47 -1.67
N HIS A 40 3.03 11.88 -0.40
CA HIS A 40 1.85 12.49 0.18
C HIS A 40 2.19 13.53 1.26
N MET A 41 1.49 14.66 1.25
CA MET A 41 1.64 15.69 2.29
C MET A 41 0.32 16.41 2.55
N ILE A 42 0.21 16.98 3.75
CA ILE A 42 -0.85 17.92 4.09
C ILE A 42 -0.28 19.34 3.99
N LEU A 43 -0.94 20.17 3.18
CA LEU A 43 -0.71 21.60 3.04
C LEU A 43 -1.79 22.35 3.82
N SER A 44 -1.48 23.55 4.32
CA SER A 44 -2.45 24.45 4.92
C SER A 44 -2.16 25.87 4.46
N ASP A 45 -3.21 26.61 4.08
CA ASP A 45 -3.15 28.04 3.78
C ASP A 45 -3.68 28.90 4.96
N GLY A 46 -3.91 28.28 6.11
CA GLY A 46 -4.51 28.90 7.29
C GLY A 46 -6.05 28.90 7.31
N LYS A 47 -6.71 28.63 6.18
CA LYS A 47 -8.17 28.51 6.07
C LYS A 47 -8.61 27.08 5.80
N GLN A 48 -7.85 26.35 5.00
CA GLN A 48 -8.19 25.01 4.56
C GLN A 48 -6.94 24.13 4.51
N TYR A 49 -7.11 22.87 4.90
CA TYR A 49 -6.10 21.84 4.71
C TYR A 49 -6.30 21.19 3.34
N THR A 50 -5.21 20.89 2.63
CA THR A 50 -5.23 20.18 1.36
C THR A 50 -4.31 18.98 1.43
N LEU A 51 -4.82 17.79 1.12
CA LEU A 51 -4.00 16.60 0.90
C LEU A 51 -3.50 16.62 -0.53
N ALA A 52 -2.18 16.69 -0.71
CA ALA A 52 -1.52 16.49 -1.99
C ALA A 52 -0.95 15.08 -2.05
N LEU A 53 -1.30 14.33 -3.09
CA LEU A 53 -0.80 12.98 -3.36
C LEU A 53 -0.16 12.94 -4.74
N THR A 54 0.92 12.18 -4.87
CA THR A 54 1.49 11.80 -6.15
C THR A 54 1.38 10.29 -6.30
N VAL A 55 0.49 9.86 -7.18
CA VAL A 55 0.25 8.46 -7.50
C VAL A 55 0.87 8.12 -8.85
N GLU A 56 1.40 6.92 -8.97
CA GLU A 56 2.00 6.40 -10.18
C GLU A 56 1.53 4.98 -10.42
N ASN A 57 1.14 4.69 -11.65
CA ASN A 57 0.92 3.33 -12.11
C ASN A 57 2.22 2.79 -12.69
N ALA A 58 3.06 2.16 -11.87
CA ALA A 58 4.30 1.53 -12.33
C ALA A 58 4.07 0.14 -12.94
N GLY A 59 2.83 -0.35 -12.88
CA GLY A 59 2.41 -1.63 -13.43
C GLY A 59 2.24 -1.63 -14.94
N LYS A 60 1.79 -2.78 -15.45
CA LYS A 60 1.56 -3.02 -16.88
C LYS A 60 0.11 -2.87 -17.31
N VAL A 61 -0.82 -2.84 -16.34
CA VAL A 61 -2.25 -2.73 -16.58
C VAL A 61 -2.72 -1.32 -16.29
N ARG A 62 -3.74 -0.86 -17.02
CA ARG A 62 -4.38 0.42 -16.73
C ARG A 62 -5.14 0.33 -15.41
N MET A 63 -4.99 1.35 -14.55
CA MET A 63 -5.89 1.55 -13.42
C MET A 63 -7.11 2.32 -13.90
N THR A 64 -8.28 1.73 -13.73
CA THR A 64 -9.55 2.32 -14.19
C THR A 64 -10.32 2.96 -13.06
N ARG A 65 -10.20 2.40 -11.85
CA ARG A 65 -10.80 2.93 -10.64
C ARG A 65 -9.81 2.84 -9.50
N GLY A 66 -9.82 3.83 -8.63
CA GLY A 66 -9.05 3.78 -7.40
C GLY A 66 -9.60 4.79 -6.41
N TYR A 67 -9.28 4.58 -5.14
CA TYR A 67 -9.62 5.52 -4.10
C TYR A 67 -8.55 5.52 -3.03
N VAL A 68 -8.46 6.65 -2.34
CA VAL A 68 -7.69 6.81 -1.11
C VAL A 68 -8.65 7.17 0.01
N VAL A 69 -8.54 6.45 1.13
CA VAL A 69 -9.24 6.76 2.37
C VAL A 69 -8.28 7.51 3.28
N VAL A 70 -8.67 8.73 3.65
CA VAL A 70 -7.94 9.58 4.58
C VAL A 70 -8.66 9.52 5.91
N THR A 71 -7.96 9.11 6.96
CA THR A 71 -8.49 9.14 8.33
C THR A 71 -7.75 10.22 9.12
N PRO A 72 -8.35 11.41 9.31
CA PRO A 72 -7.71 12.49 10.06
C PRO A 72 -7.71 12.19 11.55
N VAL A 73 -6.68 12.69 12.23
CA VAL A 73 -6.60 12.69 13.70
C VAL A 73 -6.33 14.10 14.17
N ASP A 74 -7.19 14.60 15.06
CA ASP A 74 -7.14 15.98 15.56
C ASP A 74 -6.01 16.19 16.60
N THR A 75 -5.86 17.43 17.06
CA THR A 75 -4.86 17.82 18.08
C THR A 75 -5.14 17.26 19.47
N ARG A 76 -6.30 16.63 19.70
CA ARG A 76 -6.64 15.90 20.93
C ARG A 76 -6.54 14.38 20.73
N CYS A 77 -5.86 13.96 19.67
CA CYS A 77 -5.75 12.58 19.24
C CYS A 77 -7.08 11.89 18.95
N ARG A 78 -8.17 12.61 18.66
CA ARG A 78 -9.44 11.97 18.30
C ARG A 78 -9.43 11.62 16.82
N VAL A 79 -9.81 10.38 16.53
CA VAL A 79 -10.02 9.93 15.15
C VAL A 79 -11.27 10.64 14.63
N MET A 80 -11.11 11.36 13.52
CA MET A 80 -12.21 12.04 12.84
C MET A 80 -12.82 11.11 11.78
N PRO A 81 -14.04 11.41 11.28
CA PRO A 81 -14.62 10.66 10.17
C PRO A 81 -13.67 10.60 8.97
N SER A 82 -13.48 9.39 8.44
CA SER A 82 -12.65 9.17 7.26
C SER A 82 -13.32 9.77 6.01
N GLN A 83 -12.50 10.24 5.08
CA GLN A 83 -12.93 10.74 3.78
C GLN A 83 -12.38 9.83 2.69
N MET A 84 -13.27 9.31 1.84
CA MET A 84 -12.89 8.55 0.66
C MET A 84 -12.79 9.50 -0.53
N LEU A 85 -11.66 9.47 -1.23
CA LEU A 85 -11.34 10.37 -2.31
C LEU A 85 -11.03 9.53 -3.55
N SER A 86 -11.79 9.72 -4.61
CA SER A 86 -11.61 8.97 -5.85
C SER A 86 -10.34 9.43 -6.56
N LEU A 87 -9.55 8.45 -7.02
CA LEU A 87 -8.40 8.69 -7.88
C LEU A 87 -8.85 8.67 -9.36
N PRO A 88 -8.28 9.54 -10.20
CA PRO A 88 -8.47 9.47 -11.64
C PRO A 88 -7.87 8.19 -12.20
N ALA A 89 -8.39 7.70 -13.33
CA ALA A 89 -7.80 6.57 -14.05
C ALA A 89 -6.37 6.91 -14.50
N LEU A 90 -5.48 5.91 -14.49
CA LEU A 90 -4.07 6.07 -14.84
C LEU A 90 -3.63 4.96 -15.81
N ALA A 91 -3.08 5.36 -16.95
CA ALA A 91 -2.44 4.43 -17.87
C ALA A 91 -1.18 3.81 -17.25
N ALA A 92 -0.71 2.70 -17.81
CA ALA A 92 0.56 2.11 -17.40
C ALA A 92 1.72 3.09 -17.62
N GLY A 93 2.58 3.24 -16.60
CA GLY A 93 3.67 4.23 -16.55
C GLY A 93 3.24 5.66 -16.26
N GLU A 94 1.93 5.93 -16.11
CA GLU A 94 1.44 7.28 -15.87
C GLU A 94 1.60 7.68 -14.40
N LYS A 95 1.96 8.95 -14.21
CA LYS A 95 2.12 9.57 -12.90
C LYS A 95 1.28 10.83 -12.81
N GLN A 96 0.55 10.99 -11.72
CA GLN A 96 -0.32 12.13 -11.51
C GLN A 96 -0.26 12.65 -10.09
N THR A 97 -0.26 13.97 -9.97
CA THR A 97 -0.43 14.68 -8.70
C THR A 97 -1.88 15.12 -8.55
N VAL A 98 -2.53 14.72 -7.47
CA VAL A 98 -3.90 15.09 -7.13
C VAL A 98 -3.92 15.88 -5.83
N ARG A 99 -4.89 16.80 -5.72
CA ARG A 99 -5.09 17.63 -4.53
C ARG A 99 -6.53 17.52 -4.08
N PHE A 100 -6.72 17.21 -2.80
CA PHE A 100 -8.02 17.07 -2.19
C PHE A 100 -8.20 18.05 -1.04
N PRO A 101 -9.20 18.94 -1.08
CA PRO A 101 -9.51 19.78 0.06
C PRO A 101 -10.00 18.92 1.22
N LEU A 102 -9.53 19.24 2.43
CA LEU A 102 -9.94 18.61 3.67
C LEU A 102 -10.65 19.64 4.55
N ASN A 103 -11.90 19.32 4.90
CA ASN A 103 -12.72 20.19 5.76
C ASN A 103 -12.52 19.84 7.25
N VAL A 104 -11.27 19.69 7.68
CA VAL A 104 -10.91 19.29 9.05
C VAL A 104 -9.61 19.94 9.50
N THR A 105 -9.50 20.23 10.80
CA THR A 105 -8.21 20.54 11.44
C THR A 105 -7.57 19.23 11.90
N LEU A 106 -6.36 18.94 11.44
CA LEU A 106 -5.67 17.69 11.75
C LEU A 106 -4.27 17.94 12.32
N HIS A 107 -3.86 17.07 13.23
CA HIS A 107 -2.47 16.95 13.68
C HIS A 107 -1.73 15.91 12.85
N HIS A 108 -2.38 14.80 12.53
CA HIS A 108 -1.85 13.76 11.65
C HIS A 108 -2.98 13.03 10.93
N TYR A 109 -2.63 12.13 10.03
CA TYR A 109 -3.59 11.39 9.22
C TYR A 109 -3.07 9.97 8.95
N ARG A 110 -4.00 9.08 8.60
CA ARG A 110 -3.70 7.74 8.06
C ARG A 110 -4.23 7.66 6.65
N LEU A 111 -3.49 6.97 5.78
CA LEU A 111 -3.91 6.69 4.41
C LEU A 111 -4.11 5.19 4.23
N GLN A 112 -5.13 4.85 3.47
CA GLN A 112 -5.33 3.53 2.88
C GLN A 112 -5.69 3.76 1.42
N MET A 113 -5.22 2.92 0.52
CA MET A 113 -5.50 3.07 -0.91
C MET A 113 -5.84 1.73 -1.51
N GLN A 114 -6.74 1.75 -2.49
CA GLN A 114 -7.10 0.60 -3.30
C GLN A 114 -7.23 1.04 -4.75
N ALA A 115 -6.84 0.15 -5.67
CA ALA A 115 -6.89 0.38 -7.10
C ALA A 115 -7.39 -0.88 -7.81
N PHE A 116 -8.07 -0.68 -8.94
CA PHE A 116 -8.70 -1.73 -9.71
C PHE A 116 -8.47 -1.51 -11.21
N ASP A 117 -8.29 -2.59 -11.94
CA ASP A 117 -8.21 -2.58 -13.40
C ASP A 117 -9.59 -2.48 -14.07
N GLU A 118 -9.64 -2.66 -15.39
CA GLU A 118 -10.88 -2.63 -16.18
C GLU A 118 -11.84 -3.77 -15.85
N GLU A 119 -11.31 -4.91 -15.40
CA GLU A 119 -12.07 -6.12 -15.06
C GLU A 119 -12.53 -6.11 -13.59
N GLY A 120 -12.04 -5.14 -12.80
CA GLY A 120 -12.36 -4.97 -11.40
C GLY A 120 -11.47 -5.79 -10.47
N PHE A 121 -10.35 -6.34 -10.97
CA PHE A 121 -9.38 -7.00 -10.11
C PHE A 121 -8.51 -5.99 -9.38
N ASP A 122 -8.10 -6.37 -8.18
CA ASP A 122 -7.22 -5.57 -7.34
C ASP A 122 -5.85 -5.39 -8.00
N ILE A 123 -5.41 -4.14 -8.12
CA ILE A 123 -4.04 -3.82 -8.48
C ILE A 123 -3.26 -3.61 -7.17
N PRO A 124 -2.20 -4.40 -6.91
CA PRO A 124 -1.39 -4.26 -5.71
C PRO A 124 -0.81 -2.85 -5.56
N PHE A 125 -0.85 -2.33 -4.34
CA PHE A 125 -0.46 -0.96 -4.03
C PHE A 125 0.68 -0.91 -3.01
N ALA A 126 1.62 0.02 -3.21
CA ALA A 126 2.70 0.33 -2.28
C ALA A 126 2.74 1.83 -1.94
N ASP A 127 2.92 2.15 -0.65
CA ASP A 127 3.31 3.48 -0.21
C ASP A 127 4.82 3.52 -0.02
N ASP A 128 5.50 4.24 -0.92
CA ASP A 128 6.96 4.32 -0.92
C ASP A 128 7.51 5.04 0.32
N ASN A 129 6.66 5.80 1.03
CA ASN A 129 7.04 6.52 2.25
C ASN A 129 6.70 5.74 3.53
N ALA A 130 6.09 4.54 3.42
CA ALA A 130 5.64 3.76 4.57
C ALA A 130 6.78 3.49 5.57
N GLY A 131 7.99 3.19 5.07
CA GLY A 131 9.17 2.98 5.90
C GLY A 131 9.51 4.20 6.77
N VAL A 132 9.64 5.38 6.15
CA VAL A 132 9.95 6.64 6.85
C VAL A 132 8.84 7.04 7.83
N LEU A 133 7.58 6.79 7.48
CA LEU A 133 6.45 7.11 8.34
C LEU A 133 6.31 6.16 9.53
N SER A 134 6.74 4.91 9.37
CA SER A 134 6.71 3.90 10.43
C SER A 134 7.58 4.31 11.62
N GLU A 135 8.74 4.94 11.36
CA GLU A 135 9.65 5.43 12.40
C GLU A 135 9.00 6.51 13.28
N ARG A 136 8.08 7.29 12.72
CA ARG A 136 7.35 8.35 13.43
C ARG A 136 6.13 7.83 14.19
N LEU A 137 5.70 6.60 13.94
CA LEU A 137 4.47 6.03 14.49
C LEU A 137 4.55 5.92 16.02
N GLN A 138 5.70 5.51 16.56
CA GLN A 138 5.86 5.34 18.00
C GLN A 138 5.76 6.70 18.72
N ALA A 139 6.47 7.72 18.23
CA ALA A 139 6.39 9.07 18.76
C ALA A 139 4.96 9.64 18.72
N GLN A 140 4.20 9.37 17.65
CA GLN A 140 2.78 9.75 17.56
C GLN A 140 1.92 9.04 18.60
N ARG A 141 2.14 7.73 18.82
CA ARG A 141 1.42 6.96 19.85
C ARG A 141 1.70 7.50 21.24
N ASP A 142 2.96 7.81 21.53
CA ASP A 142 3.37 8.31 22.84
C ASP A 142 2.81 9.72 23.11
N TRP A 143 2.87 10.62 22.13
CA TRP A 143 2.20 11.92 22.23
C TRP A 143 0.70 11.76 22.50
N CYS A 144 0.03 10.84 21.80
CA CYS A 144 -1.39 10.60 22.01
C CYS A 144 -1.74 10.00 23.37
N ARG A 145 -0.85 9.22 23.97
CA ARG A 145 -1.02 8.73 25.34
C ARG A 145 -0.96 9.89 26.33
N THR A 146 -0.02 10.82 26.15
CA THR A 146 0.11 12.02 26.99
C THR A 146 -1.11 12.93 26.89
N VAL A 147 -1.57 13.22 25.68
CA VAL A 147 -2.72 14.13 25.45
C VAL A 147 -4.04 13.56 25.97
N ARG A 148 -4.18 12.24 25.98
CA ARG A 148 -5.39 11.55 26.45
C ARG A 148 -5.31 11.11 27.91
N ALA A 149 -4.19 11.30 28.59
CA ALA A 149 -4.08 10.95 30.00
C ALA A 149 -5.13 11.76 30.79
N PRO A 150 -5.95 11.12 31.65
CA PRO A 150 -6.83 11.85 32.55
C PRO A 150 -5.97 12.75 33.44
N VAL A 151 -6.35 14.03 33.54
CA VAL A 151 -5.79 14.98 34.51
C VAL A 151 -6.23 14.58 35.90
#